data_AF-A0A1V5K1Y4-F1
#
_entry.id   AF-A0A1V5K1Y4-F1
#
_cell.length_a   1.000
_cell.length_b   1.000
_cell.length_c   1.000
_cell.angle_alpha   90.00
_cell.angle_beta   90.00
_cell.angle_gamma   90.00
#
_symmetry.space_group_name_H-M   'P 1'
#
loop_
_entity.id
_entity.type
_entity.pdbx_description
1 polymer ?
#
loop_
_entity_poly.entity_id
_entity_poly.type
_entity_poly.pdbx_seq_one_letter_code
_entity_poly.pdbx_strand_id
1 'polypeptide(L)'
;MAKRKATPPIPKPAIQPGAGGSLQSGTLVRSPLYLEQQKFKDKEKLHKQLSLSLDGRELEEAVEASGLDLSDLSVSELKALHAVGQLLSRTGHKGTEPGKEAEVESMKWRGVLPVLFISRSDYFEAYGLERKGDGSYYGHQAEEALEALRSLLTATRRVVYTRTTWSGKGKSRKAQREAVVYTGPLASIMERYRDLSEEEQAALHQGVEPDRRSIGLEVLFGPIFMDGLDSFYVLRPATMYKEIQAARRPKPVRRPDLLFADWLQTWNRQDISISKDKLMERIGLESYLKSRHKREAEAILLEVIETAQRLGYLLSWEERPGQLGESVLHFKLNPERIGRLKAKAEASAE
;
A
#
# COMPACT_ATOMS: atom_id res chain seq x y z
N MET A 1 -15.42 50.48 17.30
CA MET A 1 -14.21 49.76 16.88
C MET A 1 -13.91 48.64 17.87
N ALA A 2 -14.34 47.41 17.59
CA ALA A 2 -14.19 46.27 18.49
C ALA A 2 -12.93 45.46 18.14
N LYS A 3 -12.00 45.38 19.09
CA LYS A 3 -10.76 44.60 18.97
C LYS A 3 -11.09 43.10 18.88
N ARG A 4 -10.68 42.45 17.78
CA ARG A 4 -10.74 40.98 17.63
C ARG A 4 -9.72 40.35 18.58
N LYS A 5 -10.18 39.51 19.51
CA LYS A 5 -9.34 38.68 20.38
C LYS A 5 -8.62 37.62 19.52
N ALA A 6 -7.29 37.57 19.63
CA ALA A 6 -6.46 36.53 19.04
C ALA A 6 -6.75 35.18 19.70
N THR A 7 -6.95 34.14 18.89
CA THR A 7 -7.08 32.75 19.32
C THR A 7 -5.78 32.29 19.98
N PRO A 8 -5.79 31.73 21.20
CA PRO A 8 -4.57 31.30 21.87
C PRO A 8 -3.96 30.06 21.17
N PRO A 9 -2.62 29.90 21.19
CA PRO A 9 -1.95 28.73 20.63
C PRO A 9 -2.35 27.47 21.40
N ILE A 10 -2.64 26.40 20.66
CA ILE A 10 -2.97 25.07 21.20
C ILE A 10 -1.76 24.57 22.01
N PRO A 11 -1.94 24.16 23.28
CA PRO A 11 -0.83 23.71 24.12
C PRO A 11 -0.24 22.41 23.57
N LYS A 12 1.10 22.39 23.45
CA LYS A 12 1.87 21.18 23.12
C LYS A 12 1.67 20.15 24.25
N PRO A 13 1.21 18.93 23.99
CA PRO A 13 1.20 17.89 25.01
C PRO A 13 2.66 17.49 25.31
N ALA A 14 3.06 17.67 26.57
CA ALA A 14 4.30 17.15 27.10
C ALA A 14 4.23 15.62 27.14
N ILE A 15 5.15 14.95 26.45
CA ILE A 15 5.23 13.48 26.37
C ILE A 15 6.13 12.99 27.52
N GLN A 16 5.59 12.11 28.37
CA GLN A 16 6.41 11.23 29.22
C GLN A 16 6.99 10.09 28.36
N PRO A 17 8.29 9.78 28.45
CA PRO A 17 8.90 8.68 27.71
C PRO A 17 8.59 7.37 28.45
N GLY A 18 7.55 6.67 28.03
CA GLY A 18 7.19 5.37 28.59
C GLY A 18 6.47 4.50 27.57
N ALA A 19 6.96 3.27 27.39
CA ALA A 19 6.50 2.25 26.43
C ALA A 19 6.89 2.47 24.96
N GLY A 20 8.16 2.83 24.72
CA GLY A 20 8.83 2.46 23.47
C GLY A 20 8.99 0.93 23.42
N GLY A 21 7.97 0.23 22.93
CA GLY A 21 8.14 -1.15 22.51
C GLY A 21 9.14 -1.16 21.37
N SER A 22 10.38 -1.57 21.66
CA SER A 22 11.37 -1.95 20.65
C SER A 22 10.65 -2.81 19.61
N LEU A 23 10.90 -2.57 18.32
CA LEU A 23 10.55 -3.52 17.27
C LEU A 23 10.92 -4.90 17.80
N GLN A 24 9.94 -5.77 18.03
CA GLN A 24 10.25 -7.19 17.88
C GLN A 24 10.88 -7.28 16.50
N SER A 25 12.05 -7.90 16.42
CA SER A 25 12.89 -8.06 15.23
C SER A 25 12.09 -8.74 14.11
N GLY A 26 11.15 -8.00 13.53
CA GLY A 26 10.10 -8.50 12.69
C GLY A 26 10.65 -8.61 11.29
N THR A 27 10.33 -9.72 10.64
CA THR A 27 10.63 -9.95 9.23
C THR A 27 10.25 -8.72 8.41
N LEU A 28 11.26 -8.07 7.81
CA LEU A 28 11.03 -6.97 6.88
C LEU A 28 10.53 -7.55 5.56
N VAL A 29 9.42 -7.03 5.09
CA VAL A 29 8.79 -7.39 3.83
C VAL A 29 9.31 -6.43 2.77
N ARG A 30 9.90 -7.00 1.72
CA ARG A 30 10.30 -6.22 0.56
C ARG A 30 9.10 -6.09 -0.39
N SER A 31 8.86 -4.89 -0.91
CA SER A 31 7.80 -4.66 -1.90
C SER A 31 8.27 -3.65 -2.94
N PRO A 32 7.92 -3.80 -4.23
CA PRO A 32 8.29 -2.82 -5.24
C PRO A 32 7.67 -1.46 -4.94
N LEU A 33 8.47 -0.40 -5.01
CA LEU A 33 7.98 0.94 -4.72
C LEU A 33 7.03 1.45 -5.81
N TYR A 34 7.14 0.94 -7.05
CA TYR A 34 6.17 1.27 -8.11
C TYR A 34 4.75 0.83 -7.73
N LEU A 35 4.59 -0.39 -7.21
CA LEU A 35 3.32 -0.90 -6.69
C LEU A 35 2.80 -0.06 -5.51
N GLU A 36 3.66 0.22 -4.53
CA GLU A 36 3.28 0.96 -3.33
C GLU A 36 2.82 2.40 -3.64
N GLN A 37 3.43 3.06 -4.64
CA GLN A 37 3.04 4.41 -5.04
C GLN A 37 1.64 4.49 -5.65
N GLN A 38 1.10 3.40 -6.21
CA GLN A 38 -0.23 3.37 -6.82
C GLN A 38 -1.37 3.42 -5.80
N LYS A 39 -1.08 3.18 -4.51
CA LYS A 39 -2.08 3.25 -3.44
C LYS A 39 -2.55 4.67 -3.14
N PHE A 40 -1.75 5.67 -3.51
CA PHE A 40 -2.00 7.07 -3.15
C PHE A 40 -2.63 7.82 -4.31
N LYS A 41 -3.68 8.59 -4.03
CA LYS A 41 -4.22 9.54 -5.01
C LYS A 41 -3.24 10.69 -5.19
N ASP A 42 -2.82 10.94 -6.43
CA ASP A 42 -2.03 12.12 -6.77
C ASP A 42 -2.46 12.60 -8.16
N LYS A 43 -3.53 13.39 -8.21
CA LYS A 43 -4.11 13.85 -9.47
C LYS A 43 -3.15 14.67 -10.31
N GLU A 44 -2.32 15.50 -9.66
CA GLU A 44 -1.32 16.29 -10.38
C GLU A 44 -0.28 15.40 -11.05
N LYS A 45 0.18 14.36 -10.35
CA LYS A 45 1.16 13.41 -10.90
C LYS A 45 0.53 12.56 -11.99
N LEU A 46 -0.69 12.07 -11.78
CA LEU A 46 -1.44 11.28 -12.77
C LEU A 46 -1.70 12.12 -14.04
N HIS A 47 -2.18 13.35 -13.88
CA HIS A 47 -2.40 14.27 -15.00
C HIS A 47 -1.09 14.55 -15.76
N LYS A 48 0.01 14.81 -15.05
CA LYS A 48 1.34 14.98 -15.68
C LYS A 48 1.85 13.71 -16.37
N GLN A 49 1.45 12.53 -15.91
CA GLN A 49 1.85 11.24 -16.49
C GLN A 49 1.02 10.91 -17.72
N LEU A 50 -0.30 11.12 -17.65
CA LEU A 50 -1.22 10.85 -18.74
C LEU A 50 -1.12 11.91 -19.86
N SER A 51 -0.78 13.16 -19.54
CA SER A 51 -0.52 14.20 -20.55
C SER A 51 0.71 13.93 -21.42
N LEU A 52 1.53 12.93 -21.06
CA LEU A 52 2.64 12.46 -21.91
C LEU A 52 2.20 11.41 -22.93
N SER A 53 1.00 10.86 -22.81
CA SER A 53 0.52 9.73 -23.60
C SER A 53 -0.87 9.91 -24.24
N LEU A 54 -1.67 10.90 -23.82
CA LEU A 54 -3.06 11.10 -24.24
C LEU A 54 -3.35 12.56 -24.61
N ASP A 55 -4.24 12.76 -25.60
CA ASP A 55 -4.76 14.07 -25.99
C ASP A 55 -5.84 14.56 -24.99
N GLY A 56 -6.05 15.88 -24.91
CA GLY A 56 -6.73 16.55 -23.76
C GLY A 56 -8.14 16.05 -23.36
N ARG A 57 -8.94 15.51 -24.28
CA ARG A 57 -10.26 14.93 -23.94
C ARG A 57 -10.17 13.49 -23.42
N GLU A 58 -9.30 12.68 -24.02
CA GLU A 58 -8.99 11.33 -23.52
C GLU A 58 -8.28 11.39 -22.17
N LEU A 59 -7.55 12.47 -21.91
CA LEU A 59 -6.90 12.75 -20.63
C LEU A 59 -7.92 12.97 -19.50
N GLU A 60 -8.95 13.80 -19.71
CA GLU A 60 -10.01 14.03 -18.71
C GLU A 60 -10.81 12.74 -18.48
N GLU A 61 -11.20 12.03 -19.53
CA GLU A 61 -11.87 10.73 -19.40
C GLU A 61 -10.97 9.67 -18.77
N ALA A 62 -9.65 9.65 -19.03
CA ALA A 62 -8.72 8.73 -18.38
C ALA A 62 -8.43 9.08 -16.91
N VAL A 63 -8.47 10.36 -16.55
CA VAL A 63 -8.34 10.86 -15.17
C VAL A 63 -9.65 10.66 -14.40
N GLU A 64 -10.82 10.73 -15.05
CA GLU A 64 -12.11 10.40 -14.42
C GLU A 64 -12.35 8.88 -14.37
N ALA A 65 -11.96 8.13 -15.40
CA ALA A 65 -11.95 6.66 -15.44
C ALA A 65 -10.78 6.05 -14.64
N SER A 66 -9.91 6.88 -14.03
CA SER A 66 -8.86 6.41 -13.11
C SER A 66 -9.41 5.90 -11.76
N GLY A 67 -10.73 5.76 -11.62
CA GLY A 67 -11.40 4.95 -10.58
C GLY A 67 -11.08 3.45 -10.63
N LEU A 68 -10.06 3.05 -11.40
CA LEU A 68 -9.53 1.69 -11.56
C LEU A 68 -8.08 1.55 -11.04
N ASP A 69 -7.54 2.57 -10.39
CA ASP A 69 -6.21 2.55 -9.76
C ASP A 69 -6.26 1.85 -8.38
N LEU A 70 -5.10 1.45 -7.84
CA LEU A 70 -4.99 0.93 -6.45
C LEU A 70 -5.31 1.98 -5.38
N SER A 71 -5.67 3.19 -5.82
CA SER A 71 -6.03 4.33 -5.00
C SER A 71 -7.48 4.31 -4.50
N ASP A 72 -8.27 3.29 -4.79
CA ASP A 72 -9.62 3.07 -4.25
C ASP A 72 -9.77 1.77 -3.44
N LEU A 73 -8.65 1.10 -3.11
CA LEU A 73 -8.67 -0.11 -2.29
C LEU A 73 -9.29 0.11 -0.91
N SER A 74 -10.19 -0.79 -0.52
CA SER A 74 -10.76 -0.87 0.82
C SER A 74 -9.70 -1.21 1.88
N VAL A 75 -10.04 -1.06 3.16
CA VAL A 75 -9.17 -1.47 4.28
C VAL A 75 -8.80 -2.95 4.17
N SER A 76 -9.78 -3.78 3.80
CA SER A 76 -9.61 -5.23 3.69
C SER A 76 -8.73 -5.61 2.49
N GLU A 77 -8.88 -4.94 1.35
CA GLU A 77 -7.98 -5.15 0.19
C GLU A 77 -6.55 -4.65 0.45
N LEU A 78 -6.36 -3.54 1.17
CA LEU A 78 -5.02 -3.09 1.57
C LEU A 78 -4.33 -4.13 2.47
N LYS A 79 -5.07 -4.70 3.44
CA LYS A 79 -4.58 -5.80 4.28
C LYS A 79 -4.25 -7.04 3.46
N ALA A 80 -5.10 -7.41 2.50
CA ALA A 80 -4.85 -8.51 1.58
C ALA A 80 -3.56 -8.30 0.79
N LEU A 81 -3.36 -7.09 0.22
CA LEU A 81 -2.15 -6.77 -0.55
C LEU A 81 -0.87 -6.91 0.30
N HIS A 82 -0.90 -6.45 1.55
CA HIS A 82 0.22 -6.59 2.48
C HIS A 82 0.46 -8.05 2.89
N ALA A 83 -0.60 -8.82 3.13
CA ALA A 83 -0.52 -10.23 3.49
C ALA A 83 0.10 -11.07 2.36
N VAL A 84 -0.33 -10.82 1.13
CA VAL A 84 0.19 -11.50 -0.05
C VAL A 84 1.66 -11.11 -0.30
N GLY A 85 1.99 -9.82 -0.13
CA GLY A 85 3.38 -9.34 -0.20
C GLY A 85 4.29 -10.00 0.85
N GLN A 86 3.79 -10.19 2.08
CA GLN A 86 4.50 -10.93 3.13
C GLN A 86 4.79 -12.37 2.71
N LEU A 87 3.78 -13.10 2.22
CA LEU A 87 3.93 -14.49 1.83
C LEU A 87 4.91 -14.62 0.65
N LEU A 88 4.82 -13.74 -0.34
CA LEU A 88 5.77 -13.70 -1.45
C LEU A 88 7.19 -13.39 -0.97
N SER A 89 7.35 -12.44 -0.05
CA SER A 89 8.66 -12.07 0.50
C SER A 89 9.30 -13.21 1.32
N ARG A 90 8.51 -14.04 2.02
CA ARG A 90 9.00 -15.25 2.71
C ARG A 90 9.68 -16.25 1.76
N THR A 91 9.23 -16.31 0.52
CA THR A 91 9.84 -17.16 -0.54
C THR A 91 11.00 -16.48 -1.27
N GLY A 92 11.44 -15.30 -0.82
CA GLY A 92 12.43 -14.50 -1.54
C GLY A 92 11.93 -14.05 -2.93
N HIS A 93 10.62 -13.89 -3.10
CA HIS A 93 9.96 -13.49 -4.34
C HIS A 93 10.06 -14.47 -5.51
N LYS A 94 10.42 -15.73 -5.24
CA LYS A 94 10.47 -16.78 -6.26
C LYS A 94 9.16 -17.58 -6.36
N GLY A 95 8.34 -17.55 -5.31
CA GLY A 95 7.16 -18.41 -5.19
C GLY A 95 7.50 -19.78 -4.61
N THR A 96 6.47 -20.61 -4.46
CA THR A 96 6.59 -22.00 -3.97
C THR A 96 6.67 -22.99 -5.12
N GLU A 97 6.07 -22.63 -6.26
CA GLU A 97 5.97 -23.45 -7.46
C GLU A 97 6.91 -22.90 -8.55
N PRO A 98 7.26 -23.68 -9.59
CA PRO A 98 8.09 -23.18 -10.68
C PRO A 98 7.42 -21.97 -11.33
N GLY A 99 8.14 -20.84 -11.32
CA GLY A 99 7.64 -19.60 -11.90
C GLY A 99 7.42 -19.72 -13.40
N LYS A 100 6.54 -18.87 -13.95
CA LYS A 100 6.22 -18.86 -15.37
C LYS A 100 6.97 -17.73 -16.06
N GLU A 101 7.69 -18.05 -17.13
CA GLU A 101 8.26 -17.00 -17.98
C GLU A 101 7.12 -16.21 -18.64
N ALA A 102 7.19 -14.90 -18.53
CA ALA A 102 6.26 -14.01 -19.19
C ALA A 102 7.00 -12.83 -19.82
N GLU A 103 6.49 -12.42 -20.96
CA GLU A 103 6.85 -11.18 -21.63
C GLU A 103 5.58 -10.33 -21.73
N VAL A 104 5.64 -9.15 -21.12
CA VAL A 104 4.52 -8.20 -21.11
C VAL A 104 4.97 -6.97 -21.88
N GLU A 105 4.60 -6.92 -23.16
CA GLU A 105 4.99 -5.86 -24.10
C GLU A 105 4.60 -4.47 -23.58
N SER A 106 3.41 -4.32 -23.00
CA SER A 106 2.90 -3.06 -22.46
C SER A 106 3.76 -2.47 -21.33
N MET A 107 4.49 -3.32 -20.60
CA MET A 107 5.39 -2.92 -19.52
C MET A 107 6.88 -3.03 -19.90
N LYS A 108 7.16 -3.50 -21.12
CA LYS A 108 8.48 -3.94 -21.59
C LYS A 108 9.19 -4.76 -20.52
N TRP A 109 8.45 -5.68 -19.92
CA TRP A 109 8.93 -6.52 -18.84
C TRP A 109 9.10 -7.95 -19.34
N ARG A 110 10.25 -8.54 -19.07
CA ARG A 110 10.56 -9.94 -19.36
C ARG A 110 11.21 -10.57 -18.15
N GLY A 111 10.71 -11.72 -17.74
CA GLY A 111 11.26 -12.45 -16.60
C GLY A 111 10.37 -13.60 -16.14
N VAL A 112 10.73 -14.17 -15.00
CA VAL A 112 9.97 -15.26 -14.36
C VAL A 112 8.98 -14.67 -13.37
N LEU A 113 7.69 -14.87 -13.61
CA LEU A 113 6.62 -14.52 -12.69
C LEU A 113 6.49 -15.58 -11.59
N PRO A 114 6.49 -15.20 -10.32
CA PRO A 114 6.40 -16.15 -9.23
C PRO A 114 5.00 -16.76 -9.14
N VAL A 115 4.96 -18.05 -8.83
CA VAL A 115 3.73 -18.78 -8.53
C VAL A 115 3.76 -19.21 -7.08
N LEU A 116 2.77 -18.78 -6.32
CA LEU A 116 2.70 -19.02 -4.88
C LEU A 116 1.48 -19.88 -4.55
N PHE A 117 1.73 -21.07 -4.01
CA PHE A 117 0.69 -21.87 -3.39
C PHE A 117 0.50 -21.41 -1.94
N ILE A 118 -0.70 -20.97 -1.59
CA ILE A 118 -1.05 -20.40 -0.29
C ILE A 118 -2.16 -21.26 0.34
N SER A 119 -1.93 -21.78 1.54
CA SER A 119 -3.01 -22.36 2.32
C SER A 119 -3.89 -21.25 2.90
N ARG A 120 -5.21 -21.49 3.05
CA ARG A 120 -6.12 -20.49 3.63
C ARG A 120 -5.67 -20.06 5.04
N SER A 121 -5.15 -21.00 5.84
CA SER A 121 -4.63 -20.71 7.19
C SER A 121 -3.42 -19.79 7.18
N ASP A 122 -2.47 -19.99 6.25
CA ASP A 122 -1.29 -19.12 6.12
C ASP A 122 -1.68 -17.71 5.68
N TYR A 123 -2.67 -17.61 4.77
CA TYR A 123 -3.22 -16.33 4.34
C TYR A 123 -3.87 -15.58 5.52
N PHE A 124 -4.73 -16.24 6.30
CA PHE A 124 -5.40 -15.60 7.44
C PHE A 124 -4.41 -15.13 8.52
N GLU A 125 -3.33 -15.87 8.74
CA GLU A 125 -2.29 -15.48 9.67
C GLU A 125 -1.50 -14.24 9.20
N ALA A 126 -1.17 -14.19 7.91
CA ALA A 126 -0.50 -13.06 7.27
C ALA A 126 -1.40 -11.81 7.18
N TYR A 127 -2.70 -12.02 6.94
CA TYR A 127 -3.75 -10.98 6.98
C TYR A 127 -3.93 -10.42 8.40
N GLY A 128 -3.65 -11.24 9.40
CA GLY A 128 -3.66 -10.86 10.81
C GLY A 128 -4.99 -11.09 11.51
N LEU A 129 -5.74 -12.11 11.09
CA LEU A 129 -6.92 -12.57 11.81
C LEU A 129 -6.52 -13.20 13.15
N GLU A 130 -7.32 -12.95 14.18
CA GLU A 130 -7.18 -13.60 15.48
C GLU A 130 -7.85 -14.97 15.45
N ARG A 131 -7.17 -15.98 16.01
CA ARG A 131 -7.77 -17.30 16.22
C ARG A 131 -8.64 -17.27 17.47
N LYS A 132 -9.75 -18.00 17.44
CA LYS A 132 -10.55 -18.32 18.62
C LYS A 132 -9.74 -19.22 19.57
N GLY A 133 -10.21 -19.37 20.80
CA GLY A 133 -9.63 -20.30 21.79
C GLY A 133 -9.49 -21.74 21.25
N ASP A 134 -10.39 -22.13 20.35
CA ASP A 134 -10.39 -23.45 19.69
C ASP A 134 -9.47 -23.53 18.45
N GLY A 135 -8.66 -22.50 18.17
CA GLY A 135 -7.76 -22.45 17.02
C GLY A 135 -8.42 -22.15 15.67
N SER A 136 -9.74 -22.06 15.61
CA SER A 136 -10.52 -21.70 14.42
C SER A 136 -10.64 -20.18 14.23
N TYR A 137 -10.89 -19.73 12.99
CA TYR A 137 -11.11 -18.31 12.69
C TYR A 137 -12.60 -17.94 12.77
N TYR A 138 -12.91 -16.65 12.92
CA TYR A 138 -14.29 -16.15 12.81
C TYR A 138 -14.75 -16.20 11.35
N GLY A 139 -15.81 -16.97 11.06
CA GLY A 139 -16.27 -17.27 9.69
C GLY A 139 -16.46 -16.02 8.82
N HIS A 140 -17.22 -15.03 9.30
CA HIS A 140 -17.44 -13.77 8.58
C HIS A 140 -16.13 -13.03 8.24
N GLN A 141 -15.15 -13.01 9.16
CA GLN A 141 -13.88 -12.33 8.91
C GLN A 141 -13.00 -13.10 7.91
N ALA A 142 -13.11 -14.43 7.91
CA ALA A 142 -12.41 -15.29 6.96
C ALA A 142 -12.98 -15.15 5.54
N GLU A 143 -14.31 -15.08 5.41
CA GLU A 143 -14.99 -14.83 4.14
C GLU A 143 -14.67 -13.45 3.58
N GLU A 144 -14.78 -12.40 4.40
CA GLU A 144 -14.42 -11.03 4.01
C GLU A 144 -12.96 -10.93 3.53
N ALA A 145 -12.03 -11.62 4.21
CA ALA A 145 -10.62 -11.63 3.83
C ALA A 145 -10.37 -12.35 2.49
N LEU A 146 -11.12 -13.42 2.19
CA LEU A 146 -11.02 -14.14 0.91
C LEU A 146 -11.67 -13.36 -0.23
N GLU A 147 -12.81 -12.74 0.01
CA GLU A 147 -13.48 -11.87 -0.96
C GLU A 147 -12.59 -10.67 -1.31
N ALA A 148 -11.98 -10.03 -0.30
CA ALA A 148 -11.01 -8.95 -0.51
C ALA A 148 -9.79 -9.41 -1.31
N LEU A 149 -9.30 -10.63 -1.10
CA LEU A 149 -8.20 -11.20 -1.88
C LEU A 149 -8.59 -11.40 -3.35
N ARG A 150 -9.76 -12.01 -3.59
CA ARG A 150 -10.30 -12.23 -4.94
C ARG A 150 -10.49 -10.88 -5.65
N SER A 151 -11.20 -9.93 -5.04
CA SER A 151 -11.40 -8.57 -5.57
C SER A 151 -10.09 -7.84 -5.88
N LEU A 152 -9.10 -7.94 -4.99
CA LEU A 152 -7.81 -7.27 -5.18
C LEU A 152 -7.09 -7.82 -6.43
N LEU A 153 -7.03 -9.14 -6.58
CA LEU A 153 -6.16 -9.78 -7.56
C LEU A 153 -6.82 -9.93 -8.93
N THR A 154 -8.10 -10.28 -8.99
CA THR A 154 -8.79 -10.60 -10.25
C THR A 154 -9.49 -9.41 -10.90
N ALA A 155 -9.77 -8.33 -10.15
CA ALA A 155 -10.36 -7.14 -10.73
C ALA A 155 -9.40 -6.50 -11.75
N THR A 156 -9.93 -6.17 -12.93
CA THR A 156 -9.19 -5.40 -13.93
C THR A 156 -8.88 -4.02 -13.38
N ARG A 157 -7.60 -3.71 -13.25
CA ARG A 157 -7.11 -2.43 -12.76
C ARG A 157 -6.22 -1.77 -13.80
N ARG A 158 -6.20 -0.45 -13.79
CA ARG A 158 -5.25 0.34 -14.56
C ARG A 158 -4.13 0.77 -13.62
N VAL A 159 -2.90 0.65 -14.07
CA VAL A 159 -1.70 1.02 -13.31
C VAL A 159 -0.83 1.86 -14.23
N VAL A 160 -0.50 3.07 -13.78
CA VAL A 160 0.33 4.02 -14.54
C VAL A 160 1.50 4.47 -13.68
N TYR A 161 2.72 4.32 -14.19
CA TYR A 161 3.90 4.86 -13.52
C TYR A 161 5.00 5.22 -14.51
N THR A 162 5.93 6.05 -14.04
CA THR A 162 7.08 6.47 -14.83
C THR A 162 8.31 5.72 -14.35
N ARG A 163 8.88 4.89 -15.22
CA ARG A 163 10.20 4.30 -15.02
C ARG A 163 11.25 5.33 -15.41
N THR A 164 12.20 5.59 -14.53
CA THR A 164 13.34 6.46 -14.84
C THR A 164 14.60 5.60 -14.87
N THR A 165 15.10 5.33 -16.06
CA THR A 165 16.40 4.69 -16.25
C THR A 165 17.45 5.77 -16.43
N TRP A 166 18.62 5.54 -15.83
CA TRP A 166 19.76 6.43 -15.97
C TRP A 166 20.77 5.77 -16.89
N SER A 167 21.04 6.40 -18.03
CA SER A 167 22.07 5.93 -18.98
C SER A 167 23.23 6.93 -19.03
N GLY A 168 24.46 6.41 -19.12
CA GLY A 168 25.70 7.18 -19.11
C GLY A 168 26.43 7.21 -17.76
N LYS A 169 27.65 7.77 -17.74
CA LYS A 169 28.51 7.91 -16.54
C LYS A 169 28.86 9.38 -16.29
N GLY A 170 28.89 9.80 -15.03
CA GLY A 170 29.32 11.16 -14.65
C GLY A 170 28.39 12.26 -15.17
N LYS A 171 28.96 13.31 -15.80
CA LYS A 171 28.21 14.49 -16.29
C LYS A 171 27.33 14.22 -17.51
N SER A 172 27.48 13.08 -18.20
CA SER A 172 26.65 12.69 -19.35
C SER A 172 25.45 11.83 -18.96
N ARG A 173 25.16 11.68 -17.66
CA ARG A 173 24.05 10.89 -17.14
C ARG A 173 22.72 11.49 -17.61
N LYS A 174 22.07 10.84 -18.58
CA LYS A 174 20.76 11.22 -19.08
C LYS A 174 19.68 10.41 -18.37
N ALA A 175 18.64 11.10 -17.92
CA ALA A 175 17.44 10.45 -17.42
C ALA A 175 16.55 10.11 -18.61
N GLN A 176 16.39 8.82 -18.90
CA GLN A 176 15.35 8.34 -19.81
C GLN A 176 14.10 8.06 -18.97
N ARG A 177 13.01 8.75 -19.29
CA ARG A 177 11.71 8.59 -18.62
C ARG A 177 10.80 7.83 -19.56
N GLU A 178 10.30 6.71 -19.10
CA GLU A 178 9.36 5.86 -19.81
C GLU A 178 8.06 5.79 -19.01
N ALA A 179 6.94 6.09 -19.65
CA ALA A 179 5.63 5.87 -19.06
C ALA A 179 5.21 4.41 -19.31
N VAL A 180 4.90 3.69 -18.24
CA VAL A 180 4.38 2.34 -18.26
C VAL A 180 2.90 2.40 -17.92
N VAL A 181 2.07 1.88 -18.83
CA VAL A 181 0.62 1.77 -18.64
C VAL A 181 0.26 0.28 -18.74
N TYR A 182 -0.29 -0.25 -17.67
CA TYR A 182 -0.79 -1.62 -17.61
C TYR A 182 -2.27 -1.61 -17.29
N THR A 183 -3.05 -2.34 -18.07
CA THR A 183 -4.48 -2.53 -17.83
C THR A 183 -4.74 -4.04 -17.78
N GLY A 184 -5.13 -4.54 -16.61
CA GLY A 184 -5.33 -5.97 -16.39
C GLY A 184 -5.46 -6.34 -14.90
N PRO A 185 -5.72 -7.61 -14.60
CA PRO A 185 -5.68 -8.10 -13.22
C PRO A 185 -4.27 -8.04 -12.66
N LEU A 186 -4.13 -7.84 -11.35
CA LEU A 186 -2.81 -7.80 -10.70
C LEU A 186 -2.18 -9.20 -10.60
N ALA A 187 -3.00 -10.24 -10.51
CA ALA A 187 -2.58 -11.63 -10.45
C ALA A 187 -3.71 -12.55 -10.93
N SER A 188 -3.39 -13.80 -11.23
CA SER A 188 -4.38 -14.84 -11.51
C SER A 188 -4.45 -15.81 -10.33
N ILE A 189 -5.66 -16.16 -9.90
CA ILE A 189 -5.90 -17.14 -8.83
C ILE A 189 -6.40 -18.43 -9.49
N MET A 190 -5.81 -19.55 -9.12
CA MET A 190 -6.30 -20.89 -9.42
C MET A 190 -6.56 -21.63 -8.11
N GLU A 191 -7.75 -22.23 -7.95
CA GLU A 191 -8.08 -23.00 -6.76
C GLU A 191 -7.77 -24.49 -6.97
N ARG A 192 -7.06 -25.10 -6.03
CA ARG A 192 -6.80 -26.54 -6.05
C ARG A 192 -7.74 -27.26 -5.09
N TYR A 193 -8.45 -28.26 -5.61
CA TYR A 193 -9.32 -29.16 -4.84
C TYR A 193 -8.68 -30.56 -4.77
N ARG A 194 -8.90 -31.30 -3.66
CA ARG A 194 -8.46 -32.71 -3.52
C ARG A 194 -9.67 -33.61 -3.43
N ASP A 195 -9.51 -34.84 -3.91
CA ASP A 195 -10.40 -35.97 -3.64
C ASP A 195 -11.88 -35.70 -3.99
N LEU A 196 -12.13 -34.89 -5.03
CA LEU A 196 -13.48 -34.60 -5.53
C LEU A 196 -14.12 -35.85 -6.12
N SER A 197 -15.38 -36.12 -5.77
CA SER A 197 -16.18 -37.16 -6.43
C SER A 197 -16.46 -36.80 -7.90
N GLU A 198 -16.84 -37.78 -8.72
CA GLU A 198 -17.20 -37.52 -10.13
C GLU A 198 -18.35 -36.51 -10.28
N GLU A 199 -19.30 -36.52 -9.34
CA GLU A 199 -20.42 -35.56 -9.29
C GLU A 199 -19.93 -34.15 -8.92
N GLU A 200 -19.02 -34.03 -7.94
CA GLU A 200 -18.41 -32.75 -7.54
C GLU A 200 -17.51 -32.18 -8.64
N GLN A 201 -16.83 -33.04 -9.41
CA GLN A 201 -16.06 -32.63 -10.59
C GLN A 201 -16.95 -32.13 -11.72
N ALA A 202 -18.06 -32.83 -11.99
CA ALA A 202 -19.04 -32.40 -12.98
C ALA A 202 -19.69 -31.06 -12.59
N ALA A 203 -19.98 -30.85 -11.31
CA ALA A 203 -20.48 -29.58 -10.78
C ALA A 203 -19.48 -28.43 -11.00
N LEU A 204 -18.19 -28.66 -10.75
CA LEU A 204 -17.12 -27.69 -11.03
C LEU A 204 -17.03 -27.34 -12.52
N HIS A 205 -17.12 -28.33 -13.41
CA HIS A 205 -17.15 -28.08 -14.86
C HIS A 205 -18.37 -27.28 -15.31
N GLN A 206 -19.46 -27.35 -14.55
CA GLN A 206 -20.69 -26.57 -14.78
C GLN A 206 -20.67 -25.19 -14.07
N GLY A 207 -19.57 -24.84 -13.39
CA GLY A 207 -19.41 -23.55 -12.70
C GLY A 207 -20.09 -23.47 -11.33
N VAL A 208 -20.50 -24.60 -10.77
CA VAL A 208 -21.05 -24.68 -9.40
C VAL A 208 -19.90 -24.93 -8.43
N GLU A 209 -19.69 -24.04 -7.45
CA GLU A 209 -18.69 -24.24 -6.40
C GLU A 209 -19.09 -25.46 -5.55
N PRO A 210 -18.21 -26.47 -5.41
CA PRO A 210 -18.50 -27.65 -4.60
C PRO A 210 -18.50 -27.29 -3.12
N ASP A 211 -19.31 -28.00 -2.32
CA ASP A 211 -19.40 -27.81 -0.86
C ASP A 211 -18.07 -28.13 -0.14
N ARG A 212 -17.16 -28.81 -0.84
CA ARG A 212 -15.81 -29.12 -0.37
C ARG A 212 -14.87 -27.92 -0.44
N ARG A 213 -14.25 -27.63 0.71
CA ARG A 213 -13.25 -26.54 0.83
C ARG A 213 -12.02 -26.83 -0.04
N SER A 214 -11.62 -25.87 -0.88
CA SER A 214 -10.35 -25.93 -1.62
C SER A 214 -9.15 -26.03 -0.67
N ILE A 215 -8.13 -26.80 -1.06
CA ILE A 215 -6.93 -27.09 -0.26
C ILE A 215 -6.09 -25.82 -0.09
N GLY A 216 -6.09 -24.97 -1.11
CA GLY A 216 -5.27 -23.77 -1.18
C GLY A 216 -5.47 -23.02 -2.49
N LEU A 217 -4.90 -21.83 -2.52
CA LEU A 217 -4.96 -20.88 -3.62
C LEU A 217 -3.58 -20.84 -4.28
N GLU A 218 -3.51 -21.14 -5.57
CA GLU A 218 -2.32 -20.93 -6.39
C GLU A 218 -2.44 -19.55 -7.04
N VAL A 219 -1.54 -18.64 -6.68
CA VAL A 219 -1.53 -17.25 -7.15
C VAL A 219 -0.35 -17.04 -8.09
N LEU A 220 -0.64 -16.77 -9.36
CA LEU A 220 0.34 -16.32 -10.36
C LEU A 220 0.39 -14.79 -10.33
N PHE A 221 1.49 -14.24 -9.83
CA PHE A 221 1.65 -12.80 -9.72
C PHE A 221 1.93 -12.13 -11.06
N GLY A 222 1.33 -10.96 -11.28
CA GLY A 222 1.66 -10.10 -12.41
C GLY A 222 3.03 -9.41 -12.27
N PRO A 223 3.55 -8.86 -13.38
CA PRO A 223 4.88 -8.23 -13.43
C PRO A 223 5.04 -7.02 -12.49
N ILE A 224 3.96 -6.33 -12.12
CA ILE A 224 4.00 -5.17 -11.20
C ILE A 224 4.53 -5.53 -9.79
N PHE A 225 4.41 -6.79 -9.38
CA PHE A 225 4.97 -7.29 -8.11
C PHE A 225 6.48 -7.54 -8.17
N MET A 226 7.05 -7.58 -9.38
CA MET A 226 8.47 -7.84 -9.63
C MET A 226 9.20 -6.61 -10.16
N ASP A 227 8.50 -5.70 -10.85
CA ASP A 227 9.13 -4.55 -11.49
C ASP A 227 9.76 -3.58 -10.48
N GLY A 228 11.07 -3.38 -10.59
CA GLY A 228 11.84 -2.54 -9.67
C GLY A 228 12.08 -3.17 -8.30
N LEU A 229 11.77 -4.45 -8.08
CA LEU A 229 11.96 -5.11 -6.79
C LEU A 229 13.44 -5.14 -6.34
N ASP A 230 14.38 -5.24 -7.28
CA ASP A 230 15.82 -5.30 -6.97
C ASP A 230 16.44 -3.93 -6.70
N SER A 231 15.92 -2.87 -7.32
CA SER A 231 16.55 -1.53 -7.33
C SER A 231 15.72 -0.43 -6.68
N PHE A 232 14.40 -0.57 -6.67
CA PHE A 232 13.44 0.45 -6.26
C PHE A 232 12.33 -0.16 -5.39
N TYR A 233 12.68 -0.56 -4.16
CA TYR A 233 11.80 -1.27 -3.24
C TYR A 233 11.64 -0.58 -1.88
N VAL A 234 10.57 -0.90 -1.16
CA VAL A 234 10.32 -0.51 0.23
C VAL A 234 10.55 -1.71 1.13
N LEU A 235 11.09 -1.47 2.32
CA LEU A 235 11.18 -2.46 3.40
C LEU A 235 10.18 -2.07 4.50
N ARG A 236 9.19 -2.92 4.73
CA ARG A 236 8.11 -2.67 5.70
C ARG A 236 8.08 -3.75 6.77
N PRO A 237 7.77 -3.42 8.04
CA PRO A 237 7.56 -4.45 9.05
C PRO A 237 6.35 -5.33 8.71
N ALA A 238 6.49 -6.65 8.77
CA ALA A 238 5.36 -7.58 8.55
C ALA A 238 4.19 -7.29 9.51
N THR A 239 4.49 -6.91 10.75
CA THR A 239 3.54 -6.62 11.82
C THR A 239 2.86 -5.24 11.74
N MET A 240 3.21 -4.40 10.76
CA MET A 240 2.76 -3.01 10.68
C MET A 240 1.24 -2.82 10.84
N TYR A 241 0.43 -3.61 10.15
CA TYR A 241 -1.03 -3.47 10.24
C TYR A 241 -1.59 -3.98 11.57
N LYS A 242 -0.96 -5.00 12.19
CA LYS A 242 -1.33 -5.46 13.54
C LYS A 242 -1.01 -4.37 14.58
N GLU A 243 0.13 -3.70 14.44
CA GLU A 243 0.54 -2.58 15.30
C GLU A 243 -0.43 -1.40 15.19
N ILE A 244 -0.82 -1.02 13.97
CA ILE A 244 -1.82 0.05 13.74
C ILE A 244 -3.18 -0.33 14.33
N GLN A 245 -3.61 -1.59 14.16
CA GLN A 245 -4.85 -2.08 14.73
C GLN A 245 -4.83 -2.04 16.26
N ALA A 246 -3.74 -2.46 16.88
CA ALA A 246 -3.57 -2.40 18.33
C ALA A 246 -3.59 -0.94 18.83
N ALA A 247 -2.90 -0.02 18.16
CA ALA A 247 -2.84 1.39 18.55
C ALA A 247 -4.17 2.12 18.45
N ARG A 248 -5.11 1.61 17.64
CA ARG A 248 -6.46 2.20 17.47
C ARG A 248 -7.54 1.63 18.38
N ARG A 249 -7.31 0.47 19.01
CA ARG A 249 -8.33 -0.14 19.88
C ARG A 249 -8.78 0.86 20.96
N PRO A 250 -10.09 0.96 21.22
CA PRO A 250 -11.19 0.11 20.74
C PRO A 250 -11.79 0.49 19.36
N LYS A 251 -11.32 1.57 18.71
CA LYS A 251 -11.86 2.02 17.42
C LYS A 251 -11.39 1.12 16.27
N PRO A 252 -12.20 0.96 15.20
CA PRO A 252 -11.76 0.26 14.00
C PRO A 252 -10.66 1.03 13.26
N VAL A 253 -9.83 0.30 12.52
CA VAL A 253 -8.82 0.88 11.64
C VAL A 253 -9.50 1.51 10.44
N ARG A 254 -9.12 2.74 10.09
CA ARG A 254 -9.64 3.42 8.91
C ARG A 254 -8.63 3.33 7.78
N ARG A 255 -9.11 3.50 6.56
CA ARG A 255 -8.27 3.52 5.36
C ARG A 255 -7.12 4.56 5.41
N PRO A 256 -7.35 5.81 5.87
CA PRO A 256 -6.28 6.79 6.00
C PRO A 256 -5.13 6.37 6.91
N ASP A 257 -5.38 5.51 7.90
CA ASP A 257 -4.33 5.02 8.82
C ASP A 257 -3.30 4.16 8.11
N LEU A 258 -3.80 3.23 7.29
CA LEU A 258 -2.96 2.33 6.52
C LEU A 258 -2.22 3.09 5.42
N LEU A 259 -2.93 3.97 4.70
CA LEU A 259 -2.33 4.77 3.64
C LEU A 259 -1.28 5.73 4.17
N PHE A 260 -1.49 6.38 5.31
CA PHE A 260 -0.48 7.27 5.86
C PHE A 260 0.78 6.50 6.27
N ALA A 261 0.64 5.37 6.95
CA ALA A 261 1.78 4.54 7.31
C ALA A 261 2.54 4.02 6.07
N ASP A 262 1.84 3.50 5.07
CA ASP A 262 2.43 3.09 3.79
C ASP A 262 3.14 4.27 3.10
N TRP A 263 2.54 5.46 3.12
CA TRP A 263 3.12 6.66 2.50
C TRP A 263 4.44 7.07 3.14
N LEU A 264 4.52 7.08 4.48
CA LEU A 264 5.75 7.39 5.21
C LEU A 264 6.89 6.44 4.79
N GLN A 265 6.59 5.16 4.59
CA GLN A 265 7.58 4.15 4.19
C GLN A 265 8.15 4.36 2.79
N THR A 266 7.49 5.13 1.92
CA THR A 266 7.99 5.39 0.56
C THR A 266 9.17 6.35 0.51
N TRP A 267 9.38 7.15 1.56
CA TRP A 267 10.38 8.21 1.59
C TRP A 267 11.78 7.67 1.93
N ASN A 268 12.79 8.32 1.35
CA ASN A 268 14.21 8.05 1.59
C ASN A 268 14.97 9.28 2.16
N ARG A 269 14.21 10.24 2.71
CA ARG A 269 14.72 11.42 3.41
C ARG A 269 14.05 11.53 4.77
N GLN A 270 14.81 11.98 5.77
CA GLN A 270 14.32 12.08 7.13
C GLN A 270 13.31 13.23 7.29
N ASP A 271 13.58 14.36 6.64
CA ASP A 271 12.71 15.53 6.66
C ASP A 271 11.85 15.55 5.41
N ILE A 272 10.54 15.58 5.60
CA ILE A 272 9.55 15.68 4.52
C ILE A 272 8.57 16.81 4.81
N SER A 273 8.15 17.49 3.76
CA SER A 273 7.13 18.55 3.84
C SER A 273 6.06 18.31 2.78
N ILE A 274 4.80 18.49 3.15
CA ILE A 274 3.67 18.34 2.24
C ILE A 274 2.55 19.32 2.64
N SER A 275 1.86 19.90 1.66
CA SER A 275 0.67 20.69 1.96
C SER A 275 -0.42 19.81 2.57
N LYS A 276 -1.16 20.35 3.53
CA LYS A 276 -2.21 19.64 4.26
C LYS A 276 -3.27 19.09 3.32
N ASP A 277 -3.71 19.89 2.35
CA ASP A 277 -4.70 19.50 1.36
C ASP A 277 -4.21 18.34 0.46
N LYS A 278 -2.94 18.36 0.05
CA LYS A 278 -2.34 17.28 -0.75
C LYS A 278 -2.18 15.99 0.05
N LEU A 279 -1.87 16.10 1.35
CA LEU A 279 -1.83 14.92 2.21
C LEU A 279 -3.23 14.31 2.38
N MET A 280 -4.25 15.14 2.59
CA MET A 280 -5.65 14.70 2.69
C MET A 280 -6.11 13.99 1.41
N GLU A 281 -5.75 14.51 0.22
CA GLU A 281 -6.01 13.83 -1.05
C GLU A 281 -5.35 12.45 -1.09
N ARG A 282 -4.05 12.37 -0.79
CA ARG A 282 -3.26 11.13 -0.85
C ARG A 282 -3.78 10.01 0.03
N ILE A 283 -4.27 10.33 1.22
CA ILE A 283 -4.80 9.35 2.19
C ILE A 283 -6.30 9.11 2.01
N GLY A 284 -6.92 9.62 0.95
CA GLY A 284 -8.30 9.31 0.57
C GLY A 284 -9.37 10.12 1.30
N LEU A 285 -9.05 11.32 1.80
CA LEU A 285 -10.00 12.23 2.45
C LEU A 285 -10.59 13.29 1.49
N GLU A 286 -10.40 13.13 0.19
CA GLU A 286 -10.87 14.09 -0.83
C GLU A 286 -12.39 14.29 -0.81
N SER A 287 -13.17 13.24 -0.55
CA SER A 287 -14.64 13.33 -0.48
C SER A 287 -15.10 14.33 0.58
N TYR A 288 -14.41 14.41 1.71
CA TYR A 288 -14.68 15.38 2.78
C TYR A 288 -14.31 16.82 2.38
N LEU A 289 -13.31 17.00 1.52
CA LEU A 289 -12.95 18.31 0.98
C LEU A 289 -14.05 18.83 0.05
N LYS A 290 -14.58 17.95 -0.80
CA LYS A 290 -15.67 18.26 -1.74
C LYS A 290 -17.00 18.57 -1.04
N SER A 291 -17.31 17.88 0.05
CA SER A 291 -18.57 18.02 0.78
C SER A 291 -18.59 19.15 1.83
N ARG A 292 -17.55 20.00 1.90
CA ARG A 292 -17.37 21.07 2.92
C ARG A 292 -17.22 20.56 4.36
N HIS A 293 -16.98 19.27 4.58
CA HIS A 293 -16.67 18.67 5.89
C HIS A 293 -15.17 18.77 6.23
N LYS A 294 -14.52 19.90 5.89
CA LYS A 294 -13.07 20.08 6.06
C LYS A 294 -12.62 19.87 7.51
N ARG A 295 -13.40 20.33 8.48
CA ARG A 295 -13.08 20.16 9.92
C ARG A 295 -13.01 18.70 10.35
N GLU A 296 -13.89 17.86 9.82
CA GLU A 296 -13.88 16.42 10.12
C GLU A 296 -12.67 15.75 9.47
N ALA A 297 -12.35 16.09 8.22
CA ALA A 297 -11.15 15.61 7.54
C ALA A 297 -9.87 15.97 8.31
N GLU A 298 -9.78 17.20 8.82
CA GLU A 298 -8.66 17.66 9.62
C GLU A 298 -8.54 16.93 10.95
N ALA A 299 -9.67 16.64 11.62
CA ALA A 299 -9.69 15.85 12.83
C ALA A 299 -9.23 14.40 12.58
N ILE A 300 -9.68 13.79 11.47
CA ILE A 300 -9.23 12.46 11.05
C ILE A 300 -7.73 12.47 10.77
N LEU A 301 -7.25 13.46 10.01
CA LEU A 301 -5.83 13.61 9.68
C LEU A 301 -4.95 13.73 10.93
N LEU A 302 -5.37 14.55 11.90
CA LEU A 302 -4.62 14.72 13.15
C LEU A 302 -4.53 13.41 13.92
N GLU A 303 -5.64 12.68 14.07
CA GLU A 303 -5.66 11.39 14.75
C GLU A 303 -4.78 10.34 14.04
N VAL A 304 -4.69 10.39 12.71
CA VAL A 304 -3.79 9.53 11.90
C VAL A 304 -2.33 9.88 12.18
N ILE A 305 -1.97 11.16 12.20
CA ILE A 305 -0.61 11.63 12.50
C ILE A 305 -0.21 11.24 13.92
N GLU A 306 -1.09 11.45 14.90
CA GLU A 306 -0.85 11.07 16.30
C GLU A 306 -0.66 9.55 16.46
N THR A 307 -1.44 8.76 15.74
CA THR A 307 -1.29 7.29 15.73
C THR A 307 0.09 6.90 15.18
N ALA A 308 0.52 7.49 14.06
CA ALA A 308 1.83 7.23 13.48
C ALA A 308 2.99 7.69 14.40
N GLN A 309 2.82 8.81 15.10
CA GLN A 309 3.78 9.28 16.09
C GLN A 309 3.88 8.34 17.29
N ARG A 310 2.75 7.86 17.83
CA ARG A 310 2.71 6.88 18.92
C ARG A 310 3.40 5.56 18.56
N LEU A 311 3.23 5.12 17.30
CA LEU A 311 3.90 3.93 16.76
C LEU A 311 5.39 4.14 16.45
N GLY A 312 5.89 5.37 16.61
CA GLY A 312 7.30 5.71 16.42
C GLY A 312 7.71 5.89 14.96
N TYR A 313 6.78 6.04 14.00
CA TYR A 313 7.12 6.37 12.61
C TYR A 313 7.61 7.82 12.46
N LEU A 314 7.14 8.70 13.34
CA LEU A 314 7.47 10.12 13.36
C LEU A 314 8.22 10.44 14.66
N LEU A 315 9.37 11.11 14.55
CA LEU A 315 10.06 11.70 15.70
C LEU A 315 9.36 12.99 16.14
N SER A 316 8.95 13.80 15.18
CA SER A 316 8.22 15.04 15.41
C SER A 316 7.46 15.46 14.16
N TRP A 317 6.47 16.32 14.35
CA TRP A 317 5.78 16.99 13.27
C TRP A 317 5.38 18.41 13.69
N GLU A 318 5.21 19.29 12.71
CA GLU A 318 4.74 20.66 12.93
C GLU A 318 3.96 21.16 11.70
N GLU A 319 3.01 22.05 11.95
CA GLU A 319 2.28 22.76 10.90
C GLU A 319 2.83 24.18 10.80
N ARG A 320 3.24 24.60 9.60
CA ARG A 320 3.75 25.94 9.31
C ARG A 320 3.01 26.53 8.10
N PRO A 321 2.83 27.86 8.04
CA PRO A 321 2.34 28.50 6.83
C PRO A 321 3.39 28.36 5.73
N GLY A 322 2.95 27.93 4.55
CA GLY A 322 3.71 27.90 3.31
C GLY A 322 3.87 29.28 2.69
N GLN A 323 4.54 29.34 1.55
CA GLN A 323 4.86 30.61 0.87
C GLN A 323 3.62 31.36 0.37
N LEU A 324 2.54 30.65 0.07
CA LEU A 324 1.28 31.18 -0.42
C LEU A 324 0.20 31.22 0.70
N GLY A 325 0.61 31.05 1.96
CA GLY A 325 -0.30 31.03 3.11
C GLY A 325 -1.04 29.70 3.32
N GLU A 326 -0.71 28.68 2.54
CA GLU A 326 -1.25 27.32 2.67
C GLU A 326 -0.66 26.60 3.90
N SER A 327 -1.44 25.77 4.58
CA SER A 327 -0.90 24.97 5.69
C SER A 327 0.02 23.86 5.16
N VAL A 328 1.29 23.88 5.58
CA VAL A 328 2.30 22.88 5.24
C VAL A 328 2.66 22.08 6.49
N LEU A 329 2.58 20.75 6.38
CA LEU A 329 3.00 19.82 7.41
C LEU A 329 4.44 19.42 7.17
N HIS A 330 5.28 19.61 8.19
CA HIS A 330 6.67 19.17 8.21
C HIS A 330 6.78 17.98 9.15
N PHE A 331 7.27 16.86 8.64
CA PHE A 331 7.47 15.64 9.40
C PHE A 331 8.95 15.31 9.48
N LYS A 332 9.40 14.92 10.67
CA LYS A 332 10.70 14.30 10.90
C LYS A 332 10.50 12.82 11.13
N LEU A 333 10.91 12.02 10.14
CA LEU A 333 10.73 10.57 10.15
C LEU A 333 11.73 9.89 11.08
N ASN A 334 11.34 8.73 11.63
CA ASN A 334 12.23 7.89 12.43
C ASN A 334 13.02 6.90 11.54
N PRO A 335 14.35 7.04 11.40
CA PRO A 335 15.17 6.15 10.59
C PRO A 335 15.15 4.68 11.06
N GLU A 336 14.93 4.44 12.35
CA GLU A 336 14.89 3.07 12.91
C GLU A 336 13.64 2.30 12.48
N ARG A 337 12.55 3.03 12.19
CA ARG A 337 11.25 2.47 11.80
C ARG A 337 11.01 2.46 10.29
N ILE A 338 11.71 3.32 9.54
CA ILE A 338 11.56 3.41 8.09
C ILE A 338 12.71 2.70 7.40
N GLY A 339 12.42 1.52 6.82
CA GLY A 339 13.45 0.64 6.29
C GLY A 339 14.29 1.27 5.16
N ARG A 340 13.72 2.19 4.37
CA ARG A 340 14.46 2.92 3.32
C ARG A 340 15.46 3.94 3.87
N LEU A 341 15.21 4.48 5.07
CA LEU A 341 16.17 5.38 5.73
C LEU A 341 17.29 4.57 6.39
N LYS A 342 16.94 3.45 7.01
CA LYS A 342 17.91 2.52 7.60
C LYS A 342 18.91 2.01 6.56
N ALA A 343 18.41 1.48 5.43
CA ALA A 343 19.27 0.98 4.34
C ALA A 343 20.18 2.08 3.77
N LYS A 344 19.72 3.33 3.72
CA LYS A 344 20.53 4.46 3.26
C LYS A 344 21.60 4.87 4.28
N ALA A 345 21.28 4.84 5.57
CA ALA A 345 22.24 5.13 6.63
C ALA A 345 23.36 4.09 6.66
N GLU A 346 23.01 2.81 6.51
CA GLU A 346 23.97 1.70 6.40
C GLU A 346 24.86 1.86 5.15
N ALA A 347 24.29 2.11 3.98
CA ALA A 347 25.04 2.31 2.74
C ALA A 347 25.86 3.62 2.67
N SER A 348 25.69 4.54 3.63
CA SER A 348 26.50 5.77 3.73
C SER A 348 27.60 5.66 4.79
N ALA A 349 27.60 4.58 5.59
CA ALA A 349 28.61 4.29 6.60
C ALA A 349 29.69 3.32 6.10
N GLU A 350 29.41 2.60 5.01
CA GLU A 350 30.38 1.90 4.16
C GLU A 350 30.99 2.87 3.13
#